data_AF-A0AAV4KGF7-F1
#
_entry.id   AF-A0AAV4KGF7-F1
#
_cell.length_a   1.000
_cell.length_b   1.000
_cell.length_c   1.000
_cell.angle_alpha   90.00
_cell.angle_beta   90.00
_cell.angle_gamma   90.00
#
_symmetry.space_group_name_H-M   'P 1'
#
loop_
_entity.id
_entity.type
_entity.pdbx_description
1 polymer ?
#
loop_
_entity_poly.entity_id
_entity_poly.type
_entity_poly.pdbx_seq_one_letter_code
_entity_poly.pdbx_strand_id
1 'polypeptide(L)'
;MDTELVVGAGCSLPPGRYGYDPLRHRVHRLGRQPDGTPPGVSVELSVTARRTASHYGHRARPLLLLDTGHAAAALFLAARASGAGEPEPVLDGATEHPLALVRVAPPRPGRASPSRPPARGPLPEELLARRSAPPPLTGAPPPDALRAVLATAAAAGGDGLRWCAAVGPPGPGLVELAPDGTTLRRCAAGEARPTLAAWAAGQAWIADAGAVLLARGCPEDADAQHIRRAHLRAGFAVHLAHLTARRHGLAARPVGSWQRADLGAALGAAPGRDWIVHALALGTRHADEENTP
;
A
#
# COMPACT_ATOMS: atom_id res chain seq x y z
N MET A 1 14.87 5.44 -3.86
CA MET A 1 13.78 6.18 -4.49
C MET A 1 14.19 7.63 -4.51
N ASP A 2 14.00 8.27 -5.65
CA ASP A 2 14.28 9.69 -5.85
C ASP A 2 12.93 10.41 -5.83
N THR A 3 12.88 11.57 -5.17
CA THR A 3 11.67 12.35 -4.97
C THR A 3 11.90 13.76 -5.46
N GLU A 4 11.03 14.20 -6.35
CA GLU A 4 11.05 15.54 -6.89
C GLU A 4 9.71 16.23 -6.67
N LEU A 5 9.76 17.55 -6.50
CA LEU A 5 8.59 18.39 -6.35
C LEU A 5 8.52 19.29 -7.59
N VAL A 6 7.41 19.20 -8.31
CA VAL A 6 7.01 20.17 -9.32
C VAL A 6 6.02 21.13 -8.65
N VAL A 7 6.52 22.31 -8.30
CA VAL A 7 5.79 23.33 -7.55
C VAL A 7 5.23 24.34 -8.52
N GLY A 8 3.92 24.45 -8.56
CA GLY A 8 3.14 25.47 -9.27
C GLY A 8 2.85 26.71 -8.42
N ALA A 9 1.93 27.54 -8.91
CA ALA A 9 1.46 28.71 -8.17
C ALA A 9 0.67 28.33 -6.89
N GLY A 10 0.62 29.25 -5.92
CA GLY A 10 -0.18 29.07 -4.69
C GLY A 10 0.49 28.23 -3.59
N CYS A 11 1.77 27.93 -3.74
CA CYS A 11 2.59 27.31 -2.70
C CYS A 11 3.46 28.36 -1.97
N SER A 12 3.92 28.02 -0.77
CA SER A 12 4.94 28.81 -0.05
C SER A 12 6.32 28.74 -0.71
N LEU A 13 6.60 27.65 -1.43
CA LEU A 13 7.78 27.52 -2.28
C LEU A 13 7.55 28.23 -3.63
N PRO A 14 8.54 28.97 -4.15
CA PRO A 14 8.44 29.57 -5.49
C PRO A 14 8.22 28.51 -6.58
N PRO A 15 7.50 28.84 -7.67
CA PRO A 15 7.33 27.95 -8.80
C PRO A 15 8.66 27.39 -9.34
N GLY A 16 8.73 26.08 -9.55
CA GLY A 16 9.96 25.41 -9.95
C GLY A 16 9.95 23.90 -9.78
N ARG A 17 11.03 23.28 -10.26
CA ARG A 17 11.32 21.86 -10.02
C ARG A 17 12.38 21.74 -8.92
N TYR A 18 12.15 20.88 -7.94
CA TYR A 18 13.02 20.71 -6.78
C TYR A 18 13.29 19.23 -6.52
N GLY A 19 14.52 18.90 -6.12
CA GLY A 19 14.87 17.57 -5.60
C GLY A 19 14.75 17.56 -4.09
N TYR A 20 14.30 16.46 -3.51
CA TYR A 20 14.25 16.26 -2.05
C TYR A 20 15.42 15.39 -1.58
N ASP A 21 16.21 15.92 -0.64
CA ASP A 21 17.24 15.19 0.09
C ASP A 21 16.66 14.67 1.42
N PRO A 22 16.39 13.35 1.54
CA PRO A 22 15.82 12.78 2.75
C PRO A 22 16.81 12.72 3.93
N LEU A 23 18.12 12.75 3.68
CA LEU A 23 19.14 12.70 4.75
C LEU A 23 19.30 14.05 5.43
N ARG A 24 19.13 15.13 4.67
CA ARG A 24 19.20 16.50 5.19
C ARG A 24 17.84 17.10 5.49
N HIS A 25 16.76 16.42 5.09
CA HIS A 25 15.39 16.92 5.12
C HIS A 25 15.26 18.30 4.45
N ARG A 26 15.79 18.42 3.23
CA ARG A 26 15.83 19.69 2.48
C ARG A 26 15.43 19.52 1.02
N VAL A 27 14.80 20.54 0.46
CA VAL A 27 14.60 20.67 -0.99
C VAL A 27 15.68 21.55 -1.61
N HIS A 28 16.09 21.23 -2.82
CA HIS A 28 17.03 22.04 -3.61
C HIS A 28 16.50 22.23 -5.02
N ARG A 29 16.67 23.43 -5.57
CA ARG A 29 16.10 23.79 -6.87
C ARG A 29 16.88 23.10 -8.00
N LEU A 30 16.16 22.38 -8.85
CA LEU A 30 16.69 21.71 -10.04
C LEU A 30 16.47 22.54 -11.31
N GLY A 31 15.40 23.35 -11.35
CA GLY A 31 15.10 24.15 -12.53
C GLY A 31 13.75 24.86 -12.48
N ARG A 32 13.31 25.32 -13.65
CA ARG A 32 11.95 25.84 -13.84
C ARG A 32 10.95 24.68 -13.83
N GLN A 33 9.71 24.97 -13.48
CA GLN A 33 8.61 24.01 -13.64
C GLN A 33 8.35 23.77 -15.14
N PRO A 34 7.85 22.59 -15.54
CA PRO A 34 7.35 22.35 -16.90
C PRO A 34 6.22 23.31 -17.28
N ASP A 35 6.08 23.60 -18.58
CA ASP A 35 4.94 24.38 -19.09
C ASP A 35 3.62 23.68 -18.79
N GLY A 36 2.59 24.45 -18.41
CA GLY A 36 1.29 23.90 -18.05
C GLY A 36 1.21 23.26 -16.66
N THR A 37 2.23 23.42 -15.81
CA THR A 37 2.18 22.95 -14.41
C THR A 37 0.96 23.54 -13.68
N PRO A 38 0.08 22.69 -13.11
CA PRO A 38 -1.10 23.17 -12.39
C PRO A 38 -0.72 23.87 -11.08
N PRO A 39 -1.60 24.73 -10.52
CA PRO A 39 -1.41 25.27 -9.19
C PRO A 39 -1.25 24.18 -8.12
N GLY A 40 -0.49 24.46 -7.07
CA GLY A 40 -0.18 23.50 -6.00
C GLY A 40 1.16 22.80 -6.20
N VAL A 41 1.29 21.59 -5.66
CA VAL A 41 2.51 20.80 -5.75
C VAL A 41 2.22 19.39 -6.25
N SER A 42 3.05 18.93 -7.16
CA SER A 42 3.10 17.55 -7.65
C SER A 42 4.37 16.90 -7.11
N VAL A 43 4.24 15.86 -6.29
CA VAL A 43 5.38 15.08 -5.80
C VAL A 43 5.57 13.86 -6.68
N GLU A 44 6.64 13.86 -7.44
CA GLU A 44 7.00 12.84 -8.43
C GLU A 44 7.98 11.83 -7.83
N LEU A 45 7.68 10.54 -7.98
CA LEU A 45 8.48 9.44 -7.47
C LEU A 45 9.12 8.66 -8.62
N SER A 46 10.45 8.61 -8.60
CA SER A 46 11.25 7.85 -9.57
C SER A 46 12.17 6.88 -8.83
N VAL A 47 12.62 5.83 -9.53
CA VAL A 47 13.45 4.80 -8.91
C VAL A 47 14.59 4.41 -9.82
N THR A 48 15.81 4.64 -9.35
CA THR A 48 17.01 4.12 -10.00
C THR A 48 17.15 2.61 -9.73
N ALA A 49 16.77 1.77 -10.70
CA ALA A 49 16.69 0.30 -10.57
C ALA A 49 18.00 -0.38 -10.13
N ARG A 50 19.16 0.22 -10.46
CA ARG A 50 20.50 -0.37 -10.21
C ARG A 50 20.74 -0.71 -8.73
N ARG A 51 20.18 0.04 -7.79
CA ARG A 51 20.39 -0.17 -6.34
C ARG A 51 19.65 -1.37 -5.77
N THR A 52 18.54 -1.77 -6.38
CA THR A 52 17.71 -2.91 -5.92
C THR A 52 17.96 -4.16 -6.75
N ALA A 53 18.30 -3.99 -8.04
CA ALA A 53 18.68 -5.08 -8.93
C ALA A 53 19.89 -5.87 -8.42
N SER A 54 20.83 -5.22 -7.73
CA SER A 54 22.03 -5.86 -7.16
C SER A 54 21.72 -6.90 -6.07
N HIS A 55 20.60 -6.76 -5.35
CA HIS A 55 20.22 -7.65 -4.25
C HIS A 55 19.11 -8.63 -4.67
N TYR A 56 18.17 -8.22 -5.53
CA TYR A 56 16.97 -9.00 -5.83
C TYR A 56 16.89 -9.54 -7.27
N GLY A 57 17.85 -9.22 -8.15
CA GLY A 57 17.87 -9.68 -9.54
C GLY A 57 16.57 -9.33 -10.28
N HIS A 58 16.00 -10.29 -11.02
CA HIS A 58 14.75 -10.12 -11.75
C HIS A 58 13.53 -9.76 -10.85
N ARG A 59 13.60 -10.04 -9.54
CA ARG A 59 12.53 -9.71 -8.57
C ARG A 59 12.58 -8.25 -8.09
N ALA A 60 13.65 -7.52 -8.42
CA ALA A 60 13.83 -6.15 -7.98
C ALA A 60 12.71 -5.22 -8.49
N ARG A 61 12.27 -5.40 -9.74
CA ARG A 61 11.31 -4.49 -10.36
C ARG A 61 9.92 -4.55 -9.72
N PRO A 62 9.29 -5.72 -9.51
CA PRO A 62 8.05 -5.81 -8.73
C PRO A 62 8.16 -5.19 -7.34
N LEU A 63 9.23 -5.48 -6.60
CA LEU A 63 9.45 -4.94 -5.25
C LEU A 63 9.56 -3.40 -5.25
N LEU A 64 10.29 -2.84 -6.22
CA LEU A 64 10.41 -1.38 -6.35
C LEU A 64 9.07 -0.69 -6.63
N LEU A 65 8.18 -1.33 -7.39
CA LEU A 65 6.84 -0.79 -7.65
C LEU A 65 5.99 -0.83 -6.38
N LEU A 66 6.07 -1.92 -5.58
CA LEU A 66 5.40 -2.00 -4.29
C LEU A 66 5.91 -0.91 -3.32
N ASP A 67 7.22 -0.73 -3.23
CA ASP A 67 7.84 0.31 -2.40
C ASP A 67 7.44 1.72 -2.83
N THR A 68 7.36 1.95 -4.15
CA THR A 68 6.89 3.23 -4.71
C THR A 68 5.42 3.48 -4.35
N GLY A 69 4.57 2.46 -4.42
CA GLY A 69 3.19 2.54 -3.95
C GLY A 69 3.09 2.87 -2.46
N HIS A 70 3.93 2.23 -1.62
CA HIS A 70 4.02 2.55 -0.19
C HIS A 70 4.44 4.00 0.07
N ALA A 71 5.39 4.53 -0.71
CA ALA A 71 5.84 5.91 -0.59
C ALA A 71 4.76 6.90 -1.03
N ALA A 72 4.04 6.61 -2.13
CA ALA A 72 2.91 7.43 -2.57
C ALA A 72 1.80 7.49 -1.52
N ALA A 73 1.50 6.38 -0.84
CA ALA A 73 0.55 6.36 0.27
C ALA A 73 1.03 7.19 1.47
N ALA A 74 2.32 7.13 1.82
CA ALA A 74 2.88 7.96 2.88
C ALA A 74 2.74 9.46 2.56
N LEU A 75 3.02 9.86 1.31
CA LEU A 75 2.84 11.24 0.85
C LEU A 75 1.38 11.68 0.86
N PHE A 76 0.48 10.82 0.36
CA PHE A 76 -0.96 11.04 0.39
C PHE A 76 -1.44 11.29 1.83
N LEU A 77 -1.01 10.47 2.78
CA LEU A 77 -1.40 10.62 4.18
C LEU A 77 -0.76 11.83 4.85
N ALA A 78 0.50 12.13 4.54
CA ALA A 78 1.19 13.30 5.06
C ALA A 78 0.51 14.61 4.61
N ALA A 79 0.08 14.69 3.35
CA ALA A 79 -0.67 15.83 2.83
C ALA A 79 -2.03 16.01 3.52
N ARG A 80 -2.72 14.90 3.85
CA ARG A 80 -3.96 14.94 4.64
C ARG A 80 -3.71 15.34 6.09
N ALA A 81 -2.65 14.84 6.70
CA ALA A 81 -2.27 15.15 8.08
C ALA A 81 -1.86 16.61 8.27
N SER A 82 -1.23 17.22 7.24
CA SER A 82 -0.80 18.63 7.27
C SER A 82 -1.90 19.63 6.93
N GLY A 83 -3.08 19.16 6.49
CA GLY A 83 -4.16 20.03 6.05
C GLY A 83 -3.84 20.80 4.75
N ALA A 84 -2.85 20.37 3.98
CA ALA A 84 -2.37 21.07 2.78
C ALA A 84 -3.39 21.04 1.62
N GLY A 85 -4.36 20.13 1.66
CA GLY A 85 -5.38 19.94 0.63
C GLY A 85 -5.80 18.46 0.55
N GLU A 86 -6.79 18.14 -0.29
CA GLU A 86 -7.09 16.74 -0.61
C GLU A 86 -6.08 16.26 -1.66
N PRO A 87 -5.22 15.27 -1.34
CA PRO A 87 -4.22 14.77 -2.26
C PRO A 87 -4.81 13.81 -3.28
N GLU A 88 -4.31 13.84 -4.51
CA GLU A 88 -4.70 12.93 -5.59
C GLU A 88 -3.50 12.05 -5.99
N PRO A 89 -3.53 10.74 -5.71
CA PRO A 89 -2.48 9.81 -6.13
C PRO A 89 -2.72 9.32 -7.58
N VAL A 90 -1.73 9.55 -8.45
CA VAL A 90 -1.69 9.05 -9.83
C VAL A 90 -0.78 7.82 -9.88
N LEU A 91 -1.41 6.65 -10.03
CA LEU A 91 -0.79 5.31 -9.95
C LEU A 91 -1.24 4.43 -11.14
N ASP A 92 -1.34 5.02 -12.33
CA ASP A 92 -1.89 4.38 -13.53
C ASP A 92 -0.89 3.50 -14.29
N GLY A 93 0.40 3.57 -13.92
CA GLY A 93 1.49 2.85 -14.56
C GLY A 93 1.80 3.32 -15.99
N ALA A 94 1.31 4.48 -16.42
CA ALA A 94 1.49 4.96 -17.80
C ALA A 94 2.95 5.29 -18.13
N THR A 95 3.70 5.83 -17.16
CA THR A 95 5.08 6.28 -17.33
C THR A 95 6.06 5.47 -16.49
N GLU A 96 7.33 5.46 -16.91
CA GLU A 96 8.43 4.93 -16.09
C GLU A 96 9.13 6.01 -15.28
N HIS A 97 9.04 7.27 -15.72
CA HIS A 97 9.65 8.43 -15.08
C HIS A 97 8.69 9.63 -15.20
N PRO A 98 8.00 10.03 -14.13
CA PRO A 98 7.94 9.34 -12.83
C PRO A 98 7.17 8.02 -12.90
N LEU A 99 7.36 7.14 -11.91
CA LEU A 99 6.55 5.93 -11.73
C LEU A 99 5.21 6.22 -11.06
N ALA A 100 5.19 7.20 -10.16
CA ALA A 100 4.02 7.60 -9.41
C ALA A 100 4.08 9.09 -9.09
N LEU A 101 2.91 9.67 -8.88
CA LEU A 101 2.74 11.08 -8.57
C LEU A 101 1.68 11.24 -7.48
N VAL A 102 1.90 12.19 -6.56
CA VAL A 102 0.85 12.67 -5.65
C VAL A 102 0.68 14.17 -5.86
N ARG A 103 -0.50 14.58 -6.32
CA ARG A 103 -0.84 16.00 -6.49
C ARG A 103 -1.51 16.53 -5.23
N VAL A 104 -1.11 17.72 -4.81
CA VAL A 104 -1.75 18.45 -3.71
C VAL A 104 -2.12 19.82 -4.26
N ALA A 105 -3.42 20.02 -4.47
CA ALA A 105 -3.95 21.32 -4.87
C ALA A 105 -3.70 22.37 -3.77
N PRO A 106 -3.52 23.65 -4.11
CA PRO A 106 -3.33 24.68 -3.09
C PRO A 106 -4.62 24.84 -2.28
N PRO A 107 -4.52 25.22 -1.00
CA PRO A 107 -5.69 25.46 -0.18
C PRO A 107 -6.55 26.56 -0.82
N ARG A 108 -7.82 26.25 -1.12
CA ARG A 108 -8.75 27.24 -1.69
C ARG A 108 -9.22 28.19 -0.58
N PRO A 109 -9.02 29.51 -0.68
CA PRO A 109 -9.62 30.45 0.25
C PRO A 109 -11.14 30.44 0.10
N GLY A 110 -11.87 30.28 1.22
CA GLY A 110 -13.30 30.60 1.30
C GLY A 110 -14.31 29.52 0.87
N ARG A 111 -13.91 28.28 0.55
CA ARG A 111 -14.86 27.18 0.27
C ARG A 111 -14.72 26.07 1.31
N ALA A 112 -15.41 26.23 2.43
CA ALA A 112 -15.82 25.06 3.22
C ALA A 112 -16.77 24.24 2.31
N SER A 113 -16.30 23.12 1.78
CA SER A 113 -17.16 22.22 1.01
C SER A 113 -18.26 21.70 1.95
N PRO A 114 -19.57 21.87 1.67
CA PRO A 114 -20.63 21.54 2.63
C PRO A 114 -20.97 20.05 2.73
N SER A 115 -20.14 19.12 2.27
CA SER A 115 -20.50 17.70 2.25
C SER A 115 -19.39 16.81 2.79
N ARG A 116 -19.67 16.27 3.98
CA ARG A 116 -18.92 15.27 4.77
C ARG A 116 -17.88 15.88 5.72
N PRO A 117 -18.00 15.66 7.04
CA PRO A 117 -16.89 15.97 7.95
C PRO A 117 -15.64 15.27 7.42
N PRO A 118 -14.47 15.94 7.38
CA PRO A 118 -13.26 15.29 6.93
C PRO A 118 -13.08 14.05 7.81
N ALA A 119 -13.08 12.87 7.19
CA ALA A 119 -12.74 11.65 7.90
C ALA A 119 -11.41 11.93 8.60
N ARG A 120 -11.39 11.87 9.94
CA ARG A 120 -10.25 12.33 10.76
C ARG A 120 -8.99 11.74 10.15
N GLY A 121 -8.16 12.60 9.55
CA GLY A 121 -6.94 12.20 8.87
C GLY A 121 -6.01 11.49 9.86
N PRO A 122 -5.02 10.73 9.39
CA PRO A 122 -4.00 10.23 10.30
C PRO A 122 -3.32 11.37 11.03
N LEU A 123 -3.08 11.15 12.31
CA LEU A 123 -2.28 12.06 13.09
C LEU A 123 -0.81 11.91 12.64
N PRO A 124 -0.03 13.00 12.56
CA PRO A 124 1.38 12.93 12.15
C PRO A 124 2.19 11.86 12.90
N GLU A 125 1.95 11.71 14.20
CA GLU A 125 2.57 10.71 15.06
C GLU A 125 2.24 9.26 14.65
N GLU A 126 1.03 8.99 14.12
CA GLU A 126 0.67 7.66 13.62
C GLU A 126 1.55 7.27 12.42
N LEU A 127 1.83 8.24 11.54
CA LEU A 127 2.67 8.06 10.35
C LEU A 127 4.13 7.85 10.75
N LEU A 128 4.64 8.68 11.67
CA LEU A 128 6.01 8.63 12.14
C LEU A 128 6.30 7.35 12.95
N ALA A 129 5.33 6.86 13.73
CA ALA A 129 5.47 5.65 14.53
C ALA A 129 5.27 4.35 13.71
N ARG A 130 4.85 4.44 12.43
CA ARG A 130 4.57 3.25 11.61
C ARG A 130 5.84 2.46 11.35
N ARG A 131 5.88 1.23 11.88
CA ARG A 131 6.91 0.23 11.62
C ARG A 131 6.24 -1.09 11.26
N SER A 132 6.91 -1.88 10.43
CA SER A 132 6.50 -3.27 10.21
C SER A 132 6.80 -4.05 11.47
N ALA A 133 5.81 -4.76 12.01
CA ALA A 133 6.01 -5.58 13.19
C ALA A 133 6.99 -6.73 12.90
N PRO A 134 7.84 -7.11 13.87
CA PRO A 134 8.64 -8.32 13.76
C PRO A 134 7.72 -9.55 13.85
N PRO A 135 8.03 -10.66 13.15
CA PRO A 135 7.39 -11.94 13.42
C PRO A 135 7.80 -12.48 14.80
N PRO A 136 7.00 -13.37 15.42
CA PRO A 136 5.76 -13.96 14.89
C PRO A 136 4.54 -13.03 14.99
N LEU A 137 3.57 -13.18 14.08
CA LEU A 137 2.33 -12.38 14.03
C LEU A 137 1.11 -13.25 14.37
N THR A 138 1.14 -13.96 15.48
CA THR A 138 0.09 -14.91 15.87
C THR A 138 -1.18 -14.20 16.37
N GLY A 139 -2.25 -14.98 16.57
CA GLY A 139 -3.53 -14.53 17.09
C GLY A 139 -4.46 -13.96 16.01
N ALA A 140 -5.64 -14.56 15.88
CA ALA A 140 -6.62 -14.20 14.87
C ALA A 140 -7.11 -12.75 15.09
N PRO A 141 -7.08 -11.89 14.06
CA PRO A 141 -7.67 -10.55 14.16
C PRO A 141 -9.17 -10.62 14.47
N PRO A 142 -9.71 -9.72 15.30
CA PRO A 142 -11.16 -9.60 15.47
C PRO A 142 -11.86 -9.38 14.12
N PRO A 143 -13.06 -9.93 13.88
CA PRO A 143 -13.76 -9.83 12.60
C PRO A 143 -13.94 -8.39 12.10
N ASP A 144 -14.28 -7.45 12.99
CA ASP A 144 -14.43 -6.04 12.63
C ASP A 144 -13.13 -5.38 12.22
N ALA A 145 -12.02 -5.72 12.87
CA ALA A 145 -10.70 -5.21 12.51
C ALA A 145 -10.28 -5.75 11.13
N LEU A 146 -10.48 -7.06 10.89
CA LEU A 146 -10.19 -7.69 9.60
C LEU A 146 -11.04 -7.08 8.48
N ARG A 147 -12.33 -6.85 8.73
CA ARG A 147 -13.24 -6.19 7.80
C ARG A 147 -12.79 -4.77 7.46
N ALA A 148 -12.44 -3.95 8.45
CA ALA A 148 -11.97 -2.59 8.23
C ALA A 148 -10.68 -2.55 7.41
N VAL A 149 -9.76 -3.48 7.67
CA VAL A 149 -8.50 -3.64 6.92
C VAL A 149 -8.77 -4.05 5.47
N LEU A 150 -9.61 -5.06 5.23
CA LEU A 150 -10.03 -5.47 3.89
C LEU A 150 -10.72 -4.33 3.13
N ALA A 151 -11.63 -3.59 3.79
CA ALA A 151 -12.36 -2.48 3.18
C ALA A 151 -11.43 -1.34 2.79
N THR A 152 -10.45 -1.03 3.65
CA THR A 152 -9.40 -0.04 3.33
C THR A 152 -8.61 -0.46 2.11
N ALA A 153 -8.19 -1.73 2.05
CA ALA A 153 -7.39 -2.25 0.95
C ALA A 153 -8.17 -2.27 -0.37
N ALA A 154 -9.42 -2.76 -0.34
CA ALA A 154 -10.30 -2.82 -1.52
C ALA A 154 -10.59 -1.42 -2.07
N ALA A 155 -10.94 -0.46 -1.20
CA ALA A 155 -11.20 0.92 -1.62
C ALA A 155 -9.97 1.61 -2.23
N ALA A 156 -8.77 1.27 -1.75
CA ALA A 156 -7.52 1.88 -2.22
C ALA A 156 -6.91 1.19 -3.45
N GLY A 157 -7.18 -0.11 -3.63
CA GLY A 157 -6.60 -0.95 -4.67
C GLY A 157 -7.15 -0.68 -6.08
N GLY A 158 -8.33 -0.04 -6.18
CA GLY A 158 -9.03 0.19 -7.45
C GLY A 158 -9.50 -1.10 -8.12
N ASP A 159 -10.06 -0.99 -9.32
CA ASP A 159 -10.79 -2.10 -9.98
C ASP A 159 -9.87 -3.23 -10.49
N GLY A 160 -8.57 -2.98 -10.59
CA GLY A 160 -7.60 -3.95 -11.12
C GLY A 160 -7.15 -5.03 -10.13
N LEU A 161 -7.50 -4.91 -8.85
CA LEU A 161 -7.08 -5.84 -7.79
C LEU A 161 -8.29 -6.38 -7.03
N ARG A 162 -8.29 -7.69 -6.80
CA ARG A 162 -9.20 -8.36 -5.88
C ARG A 162 -8.49 -8.65 -4.56
N TRP A 163 -9.26 -8.60 -3.47
CA TRP A 163 -8.76 -8.72 -2.12
C TRP A 163 -9.47 -9.83 -1.36
N CYS A 164 -8.70 -10.66 -0.67
CA CYS A 164 -9.19 -11.65 0.28
C CYS A 164 -8.19 -11.78 1.43
N ALA A 165 -8.58 -12.42 2.52
CA ALA A 165 -7.69 -12.75 3.62
C ALA A 165 -7.73 -14.25 3.90
N ALA A 166 -6.55 -14.86 4.01
CA ALA A 166 -6.41 -16.18 4.60
C ALA A 166 -6.45 -16.05 6.12
N VAL A 167 -7.41 -16.69 6.76
CA VAL A 167 -7.56 -16.69 8.23
C VAL A 167 -7.19 -18.07 8.80
N GLY A 168 -6.61 -18.07 9.99
CA GLY A 168 -6.26 -19.29 10.71
C GLY A 168 -7.41 -19.91 11.52
N PRO A 169 -7.09 -20.91 12.38
CA PRO A 169 -8.01 -21.48 13.36
C PRO A 169 -8.73 -20.41 14.21
N PRO A 170 -9.95 -20.70 14.70
CA PRO A 170 -10.65 -22.00 14.63
C PRO A 170 -11.42 -22.26 13.32
N GLY A 171 -11.52 -21.28 12.42
CA GLY A 171 -12.30 -21.38 11.19
C GLY A 171 -11.48 -21.07 9.94
N PRO A 172 -10.47 -21.91 9.61
CA PRO A 172 -9.53 -21.59 8.53
C PRO A 172 -10.22 -21.53 7.17
N GLY A 173 -9.80 -20.56 6.37
CA GLY A 173 -10.33 -20.36 5.02
C GLY A 173 -9.90 -19.04 4.42
N LEU A 174 -10.36 -18.80 3.20
CA LEU A 174 -10.26 -17.50 2.54
C LEU A 174 -11.57 -16.74 2.75
N VAL A 175 -11.46 -15.50 3.21
CA VAL A 175 -12.58 -14.59 3.38
C VAL A 175 -12.39 -13.33 2.54
N GLU A 176 -13.47 -12.77 2.04
CA GLU A 176 -13.48 -11.52 1.29
C GLU A 176 -14.65 -10.66 1.76
N LEU A 177 -14.67 -9.39 1.35
CA LEU A 177 -15.85 -8.56 1.58
C LEU A 177 -17.00 -9.07 0.74
N ALA A 178 -18.17 -9.17 1.36
CA ALA A 178 -19.40 -9.35 0.62
C ALA A 178 -19.65 -8.13 -0.29
N PRO A 179 -20.47 -8.26 -1.35
CA PRO A 179 -20.80 -7.14 -2.25
C PRO A 179 -21.39 -5.91 -1.54
N ASP A 180 -22.01 -6.11 -0.37
CA ASP A 180 -22.51 -5.03 0.48
C ASP A 180 -21.41 -4.17 1.12
N GLY A 181 -20.16 -4.63 1.13
CA GLY A 181 -19.00 -3.96 1.73
C GLY A 181 -18.99 -3.92 3.27
N THR A 182 -19.99 -4.53 3.91
CA THR A 182 -20.23 -4.47 5.36
C THR A 182 -20.05 -5.81 6.07
N THR A 183 -20.02 -6.93 5.35
CA THR A 183 -19.85 -8.26 5.93
C THR A 183 -18.67 -9.02 5.29
N LEU A 184 -18.14 -10.00 6.03
CA LEU A 184 -17.13 -10.93 5.52
C LEU A 184 -17.81 -12.22 5.05
N ARG A 185 -17.48 -12.65 3.83
CA ARG A 185 -17.93 -13.91 3.25
C ARG A 185 -16.76 -14.86 3.08
N ARG A 186 -16.92 -16.11 3.50
CA ARG A 186 -15.94 -17.18 3.20
C ARG A 186 -16.10 -17.61 1.74
N CYS A 187 -15.03 -17.51 0.96
CA CYS A 187 -15.00 -17.94 -0.45
C CYS A 187 -14.30 -19.29 -0.66
N ALA A 188 -13.45 -19.72 0.28
CA ALA A 188 -12.88 -21.07 0.29
C ALA A 188 -12.66 -21.55 1.73
N ALA A 189 -12.70 -22.86 1.95
CA ALA A 189 -12.41 -23.49 3.24
C ALA A 189 -11.02 -24.15 3.22
N GLY A 190 -10.40 -24.28 4.39
CA GLY A 190 -9.11 -24.95 4.55
C GLY A 190 -7.97 -23.99 4.92
N GLU A 191 -6.88 -24.57 5.41
CA GLU A 191 -5.74 -23.81 5.88
C GLU A 191 -4.78 -23.47 4.74
N ALA A 192 -4.72 -22.19 4.36
CA ALA A 192 -3.92 -21.71 3.24
C ALA A 192 -2.55 -21.16 3.65
N ARG A 193 -2.36 -20.75 4.91
CA ARG A 193 -1.16 -20.02 5.37
C ARG A 193 0.14 -20.82 5.24
N PRO A 194 0.21 -22.15 5.45
CA PRO A 194 1.41 -22.93 5.17
C PRO A 194 1.82 -22.87 3.69
N THR A 195 0.86 -22.95 2.76
CA THR A 195 1.11 -22.80 1.32
C THR A 195 1.59 -21.38 1.01
N LEU A 196 0.95 -20.36 1.60
CA LEU A 196 1.37 -18.96 1.45
C LEU A 196 2.79 -18.74 1.97
N ALA A 197 3.18 -19.37 3.08
CA ALA A 197 4.53 -19.29 3.62
C ALA A 197 5.58 -19.85 2.64
N ALA A 198 5.28 -20.99 2.01
CA ALA A 198 6.12 -21.56 0.96
C ALA A 198 6.24 -20.64 -0.26
N TRP A 199 5.11 -20.08 -0.72
CA TRP A 199 5.09 -19.13 -1.84
C TRP A 199 5.75 -17.80 -1.51
N ALA A 200 5.73 -17.36 -0.26
CA ALA A 200 6.30 -16.11 0.21
C ALA A 200 7.83 -16.19 0.37
N ALA A 201 8.52 -16.84 -0.57
CA ALA A 201 9.94 -17.14 -0.53
C ALA A 201 10.39 -17.94 0.71
N GLY A 202 9.54 -18.85 1.21
CA GLY A 202 9.86 -19.72 2.34
C GLY A 202 9.81 -19.03 3.71
N GLN A 203 9.11 -17.91 3.84
CA GLN A 203 8.93 -17.20 5.10
C GLN A 203 7.99 -17.98 6.05
N ALA A 204 8.54 -18.99 6.74
CA ALA A 204 7.79 -19.96 7.54
C ALA A 204 6.85 -19.32 8.58
N TRP A 205 7.22 -18.18 9.17
CA TRP A 205 6.41 -17.47 10.17
C TRP A 205 5.02 -17.06 9.67
N ILE A 206 4.80 -17.01 8.35
CA ILE A 206 3.49 -16.70 7.75
C ILE A 206 2.47 -17.82 8.04
N ALA A 207 2.92 -19.07 8.19
CA ALA A 207 2.06 -20.20 8.49
C ALA A 207 1.29 -20.00 9.82
N ASP A 208 1.90 -19.29 10.76
CA ASP A 208 1.36 -19.03 12.09
C ASP A 208 0.74 -17.64 12.22
N ALA A 209 0.77 -16.81 11.17
CA ALA A 209 0.19 -15.47 11.21
C ALA A 209 -1.33 -15.54 11.42
N GLY A 210 -1.91 -14.67 12.26
CA GLY A 210 -3.34 -14.67 12.57
C GLY A 210 -4.24 -14.55 11.33
N ALA A 211 -3.85 -13.67 10.40
CA ALA A 211 -4.41 -13.62 9.05
C ALA A 211 -3.38 -13.08 8.04
N VAL A 212 -3.62 -13.33 6.76
CA VAL A 212 -2.82 -12.77 5.66
C VAL A 212 -3.77 -12.18 4.63
N LEU A 213 -3.83 -10.85 4.54
CA LEU A 213 -4.53 -10.13 3.48
C LEU A 213 -3.75 -10.27 2.18
N LEU A 214 -4.41 -10.61 1.08
CA LEU A 214 -3.81 -10.88 -0.23
C LEU A 214 -4.41 -9.95 -1.29
N ALA A 215 -3.55 -9.26 -2.03
CA ALA A 215 -3.89 -8.58 -3.27
C ALA A 215 -3.62 -9.52 -4.45
N ARG A 216 -4.60 -9.74 -5.32
CA ARG A 216 -4.46 -10.54 -6.55
C ARG A 216 -5.05 -9.84 -7.77
N GLY A 217 -4.53 -10.09 -8.97
CA GLY A 217 -5.11 -9.52 -10.21
C GLY A 217 -4.12 -9.06 -11.28
N CYS A 218 -2.89 -9.56 -11.28
CA CYS A 218 -1.94 -9.34 -12.37
C CYS A 218 -1.76 -10.65 -13.15
N PRO A 219 -2.39 -10.82 -14.32
CA PRO A 219 -2.24 -12.03 -15.10
C PRO A 219 -0.83 -12.14 -15.71
N GLU A 220 -0.44 -13.34 -16.12
CA GLU A 220 0.90 -13.64 -16.66
C GLU A 220 1.17 -12.92 -18.00
N ASP A 221 0.12 -12.73 -18.80
CA ASP A 221 0.14 -12.02 -20.08
C ASP A 221 -0.06 -10.50 -19.95
N ALA A 222 -0.04 -9.95 -18.73
CA ALA A 222 -0.21 -8.52 -18.49
C ALA A 222 0.88 -7.70 -19.17
N ASP A 223 0.47 -6.61 -19.84
CA ASP A 223 1.41 -5.63 -20.36
C ASP A 223 2.15 -4.88 -19.24
N ALA A 224 3.21 -4.16 -19.63
CA ALA A 224 4.06 -3.45 -18.68
C ALA A 224 3.30 -2.36 -17.89
N GLN A 225 2.31 -1.70 -18.49
CA GLN A 225 1.51 -0.68 -17.82
C GLN A 225 0.61 -1.31 -16.76
N HIS A 226 -0.05 -2.42 -17.08
CA HIS A 226 -0.87 -3.18 -16.13
C HIS A 226 -0.03 -3.68 -14.96
N ILE A 227 1.15 -4.25 -15.23
CA ILE A 227 2.08 -4.69 -14.18
C ILE A 227 2.43 -3.52 -13.26
N ARG A 228 2.84 -2.37 -13.82
CA ARG A 228 3.17 -1.17 -13.02
C ARG A 228 1.98 -0.72 -12.17
N ARG A 229 0.81 -0.54 -12.79
CA ARG A 229 -0.43 -0.11 -12.13
C ARG A 229 -0.80 -1.05 -10.98
N ALA A 230 -0.81 -2.35 -11.22
CA ALA A 230 -1.19 -3.35 -10.22
C ALA A 230 -0.26 -3.30 -9.00
N HIS A 231 1.06 -3.25 -9.19
CA HIS A 231 2.02 -3.21 -8.08
C HIS A 231 2.00 -1.87 -7.33
N LEU A 232 1.93 -0.74 -8.05
CA LEU A 232 1.81 0.58 -7.42
C LEU A 232 0.54 0.68 -6.55
N ARG A 233 -0.60 0.23 -7.09
CA ARG A 233 -1.87 0.20 -6.34
C ARG A 233 -1.85 -0.77 -5.18
N ALA A 234 -1.24 -1.95 -5.34
CA ALA A 234 -1.11 -2.91 -4.25
C ALA A 234 -0.25 -2.36 -3.10
N GLY A 235 0.90 -1.75 -3.39
CA GLY A 235 1.74 -1.10 -2.40
C GLY A 235 1.02 0.05 -1.68
N PHE A 236 0.31 0.89 -2.44
CA PHE A 236 -0.50 1.98 -1.89
C PHE A 236 -1.58 1.47 -0.94
N ALA A 237 -2.37 0.49 -1.38
CA ALA A 237 -3.47 -0.09 -0.62
C ALA A 237 -2.98 -0.81 0.64
N VAL A 238 -1.90 -1.60 0.55
CA VAL A 238 -1.31 -2.27 1.71
C VAL A 238 -0.78 -1.26 2.74
N HIS A 239 -0.25 -0.11 2.31
CA HIS A 239 0.15 0.94 3.25
C HIS A 239 -1.04 1.48 4.06
N LEU A 240 -2.16 1.79 3.38
CA LEU A 240 -3.35 2.30 4.05
C LEU A 240 -3.95 1.23 4.99
N ALA A 241 -4.05 -0.01 4.50
CA ALA A 241 -4.51 -1.16 5.27
C ALA A 241 -3.64 -1.42 6.52
N HIS A 242 -2.33 -1.22 6.41
CA HIS A 242 -1.40 -1.33 7.54
C HIS A 242 -1.71 -0.30 8.63
N LEU A 243 -1.97 0.96 8.27
CA LEU A 243 -2.37 1.96 9.28
C LEU A 243 -3.73 1.65 9.90
N THR A 244 -4.71 1.20 9.10
CA THR A 244 -6.00 0.72 9.64
C THR A 244 -5.79 -0.43 10.63
N ALA A 245 -4.95 -1.41 10.29
CA ALA A 245 -4.62 -2.52 11.19
C ALA A 245 -4.04 -2.01 12.53
N ARG A 246 -3.11 -1.04 12.48
CA ARG A 246 -2.52 -0.46 13.69
C ARG A 246 -3.52 0.28 14.57
N ARG A 247 -4.50 0.98 13.97
CA ARG A 247 -5.59 1.66 14.70
C ARG A 247 -6.54 0.69 15.39
N HIS A 248 -6.65 -0.53 14.84
CA HIS A 248 -7.37 -1.63 15.49
C HIS A 248 -6.48 -2.46 16.43
N GLY A 249 -5.30 -1.94 16.83
CA GLY A 249 -4.42 -2.62 17.78
C GLY A 249 -3.71 -3.85 17.22
N LEU A 250 -3.71 -4.06 15.90
CA LEU A 250 -3.05 -5.21 15.29
C LEU A 250 -1.54 -4.96 15.11
N ALA A 251 -0.79 -6.06 15.14
CA ALA A 251 0.56 -6.15 14.60
C ALA A 251 0.44 -6.46 13.10
N ALA A 252 1.26 -5.81 12.27
CA ALA A 252 1.13 -5.93 10.82
C ALA A 252 2.48 -5.83 10.11
N ARG A 253 2.65 -6.63 9.04
CA ARG A 253 3.87 -6.68 8.24
C ARG A 253 3.55 -6.90 6.75
N PRO A 254 3.94 -6.00 5.84
CA PRO A 254 3.81 -6.24 4.41
C PRO A 254 4.67 -7.42 3.94
N VAL A 255 4.17 -8.19 2.97
CA VAL A 255 4.88 -9.31 2.35
C VAL A 255 4.80 -9.17 0.83
N GLY A 256 5.93 -8.80 0.21
CA GLY A 256 6.00 -8.50 -1.23
C GLY A 256 6.75 -9.52 -2.09
N SER A 257 7.36 -10.56 -1.50
CA SER A 257 8.12 -11.56 -2.26
C SER A 257 7.30 -12.84 -2.43
N TRP A 258 6.86 -13.11 -3.66
CA TRP A 258 5.98 -14.23 -4.01
C TRP A 258 6.59 -15.08 -5.13
N GLN A 259 6.42 -16.40 -5.04
CA GLN A 259 6.94 -17.38 -5.99
C GLN A 259 5.87 -18.42 -6.29
N ARG A 260 5.54 -18.61 -7.59
CA ARG A 260 4.51 -19.57 -8.03
C ARG A 260 3.16 -19.36 -7.33
N ALA A 261 2.81 -18.11 -7.03
CA ALA A 261 1.70 -17.72 -6.19
C ALA A 261 0.41 -17.45 -6.98
N ASP A 262 0.04 -18.38 -7.88
CA ASP A 262 -1.24 -18.32 -8.60
C ASP A 262 -2.36 -18.83 -7.70
N LEU A 263 -3.03 -17.90 -7.00
CA LEU A 263 -4.10 -18.24 -6.08
C LEU A 263 -5.33 -18.76 -6.81
N GLY A 264 -5.61 -18.27 -8.02
CA GLY A 264 -6.74 -18.73 -8.81
C GLY A 264 -6.60 -20.21 -9.19
N ALA A 265 -5.43 -20.58 -9.75
CA ALA A 265 -5.15 -21.97 -10.08
C ALA A 265 -5.25 -22.89 -8.86
N ALA A 266 -4.72 -22.46 -7.71
CA ALA A 266 -4.79 -23.25 -6.47
C ALA A 266 -6.22 -23.40 -5.92
N LEU A 267 -7.13 -22.51 -6.30
CA LEU A 267 -8.57 -22.59 -6.01
C LEU A 267 -9.37 -23.29 -7.13
N GLY A 268 -8.70 -23.84 -8.14
CA GLY A 268 -9.32 -24.58 -9.25
C GLY A 268 -9.78 -23.72 -10.43
N ALA A 269 -9.45 -22.43 -10.47
CA ALA A 269 -9.70 -21.57 -11.63
C ALA A 269 -8.63 -21.78 -12.72
N ALA A 270 -8.87 -21.18 -13.90
CA ALA A 270 -7.87 -21.20 -14.98
C ALA A 270 -6.55 -20.57 -14.52
N PRO A 271 -5.40 -21.20 -14.81
CA PRO A 271 -4.09 -20.69 -14.40
C PRO A 271 -3.71 -19.41 -15.16
N GLY A 272 -2.72 -18.70 -14.64
CA GLY A 272 -2.13 -17.52 -15.25
C GLY A 272 -2.91 -16.23 -15.03
N ARG A 273 -3.98 -16.24 -14.22
CA ARG A 273 -4.91 -15.09 -14.07
C ARG A 273 -4.79 -14.36 -12.74
N ASP A 274 -4.66 -15.09 -11.64
CA ASP A 274 -4.93 -14.57 -10.29
C ASP A 274 -3.71 -14.70 -9.37
N TRP A 275 -2.59 -14.18 -9.86
CA TRP A 275 -1.35 -14.13 -9.11
C TRP A 275 -1.46 -13.18 -7.92
N ILE A 276 -0.90 -13.60 -6.78
CA ILE A 276 -0.69 -12.74 -5.62
C ILE A 276 0.37 -11.71 -5.98
N VAL A 277 0.02 -10.43 -5.84
CA VAL A 277 0.87 -9.27 -6.16
C VAL A 277 1.52 -8.71 -4.90
N HIS A 278 0.77 -8.67 -3.79
CA HIS A 278 1.23 -8.17 -2.49
C HIS A 278 0.37 -8.72 -1.36
N ALA A 279 0.83 -8.56 -0.13
CA ALA A 279 0.07 -8.95 1.04
C ALA A 279 0.38 -8.13 2.29
N LEU A 280 -0.48 -8.28 3.31
CA LEU A 280 -0.27 -7.80 4.66
C LEU A 280 -0.55 -8.96 5.64
N ALA A 281 0.50 -9.44 6.32
CA ALA A 281 0.32 -10.37 7.43
C ALA A 281 -0.11 -9.60 8.68
N LEU A 282 -1.03 -10.20 9.44
CA LEU A 282 -1.70 -9.62 10.60
C LEU A 282 -1.63 -10.58 11.78
N GLY A 283 -1.48 -10.02 12.98
CA GLY A 283 -1.61 -10.73 14.24
C GLY A 283 -2.13 -9.80 15.33
N THR A 284 -2.55 -10.37 16.46
CA THR A 284 -2.79 -9.58 17.67
C THR A 284 -1.46 -9.13 18.26
N ARG A 285 -1.37 -7.90 18.77
CA ARG A 285 -0.20 -7.51 19.57
C ARG A 285 -0.18 -8.39 20.83
N HIS A 286 0.96 -8.98 21.14
CA HIS A 286 1.14 -9.60 22.44
C HIS A 286 1.04 -8.51 23.51
N ALA A 287 0.31 -8.80 24.60
CA ALA A 287 0.20 -7.91 25.76
C ALA A 287 1.58 -7.64 26.44
N ASP A 288 2.62 -8.41 26.08
CA ASP A 288 3.93 -8.34 26.72
C ASP A 288 4.80 -7.14 26.29
N GLU A 289 4.40 -6.37 25.27
CA GLU A 289 5.09 -5.10 24.90
C GLU A 289 4.55 -3.87 25.64
N GLU A 290 3.46 -3.98 26.42
CA GLU A 290 2.91 -2.87 27.22
C GLU A 290 3.57 -2.74 28.62
N ASN A 291 4.45 -3.67 29.00
CA ASN A 291 5.15 -3.69 30.28
C ASN A 291 6.67 -3.77 30.12
N THR A 292 7.29 -2.82 29.42
CA THR A 292 8.71 -2.49 29.66
C THR A 292 8.80 -1.00 29.97
N PRO A 293 9.11 -0.61 31.23
CA PRO A 293 9.23 0.79 31.64
C PRO A 293 10.41 1.52 30.99
#